data_AF-A0A3D9L7J8-F1
#
_entry.id   AF-A0A3D9L7J8-F1
#
_cell.length_a   1.000
_cell.length_b   1.000
_cell.length_c   1.000
_cell.angle_alpha   90.00
_cell.angle_beta   90.00
_cell.angle_gamma   90.00
#
_symmetry.space_group_name_H-M   'P 1'
#
loop_
_entity.id
_entity.type
_entity.pdbx_description
1 polymer ?
#
loop_
_entity_poly.entity_id
_entity_poly.type
_entity_poly.pdbx_seq_one_letter_code
_entity_poly.pdbx_strand_id
1 'polypeptide(L)'
;MPQGWQAWGARPGTEIEMTSDNHTHNRELQRDARAWAAFTGTTYNAALRQMSSPVAQGFLGERVSARQLIAVLDDHELIGAHDGDPILGEGGYLSELPWSFNGKTDFIELALITDMLRMLMPASDATAPEVSSYSLKHTAEWFLRPHCSYVSNGRLIWAAAAVGLRVAAPDDAGLNLLIGVSERGHDYVRRMVGPGQTRPHADHYRPDGYAHLQTELAKAAAGDPTTARWVQSTLVDEAAPFHDWLILQVGRDDVVGDLAGDYAAGIRVSHHRIARTPDELLAIFHEIPHSPEAYDSVVSAIAEWMTTVPSAVPVRTEQTGGDAHGHEGWGAGAGTVARYEYLCPCGDGRIIEEHDNVPGFREHDVQIDCDRCRAEWRFVDGRGVRDWGLEPVAGSTTA
;
A
#
# COMPACT_ATOMS: atom_id res chain seq x y z
N MET A 1 62.93 -41.44 -17.70
CA MET A 1 62.99 -40.70 -16.42
C MET A 1 62.66 -39.24 -16.71
N PRO A 2 61.92 -38.53 -15.84
CA PRO A 2 60.46 -38.48 -15.74
C PRO A 2 59.89 -37.17 -16.34
N GLN A 3 58.75 -37.19 -17.02
CA GLN A 3 57.40 -36.89 -16.51
C GLN A 3 57.30 -35.62 -15.64
N GLY A 4 56.51 -34.68 -16.17
CA GLY A 4 56.43 -33.30 -15.72
C GLY A 4 55.63 -33.09 -14.45
N TRP A 5 55.92 -31.96 -13.82
CA TRP A 5 55.18 -31.41 -12.70
C TRP A 5 54.58 -30.07 -13.13
N GLN A 6 53.24 -30.05 -13.16
CA GLN A 6 52.44 -28.86 -13.40
C GLN A 6 52.61 -27.86 -12.25
N ALA A 7 52.82 -26.61 -12.61
CA ALA A 7 52.83 -25.48 -11.70
C ALA A 7 51.45 -25.30 -11.05
N TRP A 8 51.39 -25.45 -9.74
CA TRP A 8 50.29 -24.92 -8.93
C TRP A 8 50.54 -23.43 -8.74
N GLY A 9 49.94 -22.61 -9.60
CA GLY A 9 49.85 -21.18 -9.40
C GLY A 9 48.91 -20.90 -8.22
N ALA A 10 49.46 -20.39 -7.12
CA ALA A 10 48.67 -19.76 -6.08
C ALA A 10 47.91 -18.57 -6.69
N ARG A 11 46.57 -18.59 -6.63
CA ARG A 11 45.74 -17.43 -6.95
C ARG A 11 46.00 -16.36 -5.88
N PRO A 12 46.34 -15.11 -6.23
CA PRO A 12 46.35 -14.02 -5.27
C PRO A 12 44.96 -13.89 -4.67
N GLY A 13 44.90 -13.82 -3.34
CA GLY A 13 43.66 -13.59 -2.62
C GLY A 13 42.98 -12.33 -3.14
N THR A 14 41.67 -12.41 -3.31
CA THR A 14 40.80 -11.27 -3.49
C THR A 14 41.00 -10.37 -2.28
N GLU A 15 41.83 -9.34 -2.44
CA GLU A 15 41.89 -8.22 -1.50
C GLU A 15 40.53 -7.55 -1.61
N ILE A 16 39.62 -7.87 -0.69
CA ILE A 16 38.35 -7.18 -0.55
C ILE A 16 38.72 -5.74 -0.26
N GLU A 17 38.55 -4.87 -1.25
CA GLU A 17 38.76 -3.44 -1.13
C GLU A 17 37.86 -2.92 0.01
N MET A 18 38.44 -2.77 1.20
CA MET A 18 37.77 -2.18 2.36
C MET A 18 37.68 -0.68 2.12
N THR A 19 36.61 -0.27 1.45
CA THR A 19 36.29 1.14 1.18
C THR A 19 36.14 1.93 2.49
N SER A 20 36.41 3.24 2.46
CA SER A 20 36.31 4.13 3.64
C SER A 20 34.93 4.10 4.31
N ASP A 21 33.90 3.75 3.56
CA ASP A 21 32.51 3.69 4.01
C ASP A 21 32.31 2.57 5.03
N ASN A 22 32.96 1.41 4.84
CA ASN A 22 32.92 0.31 5.82
C ASN A 22 33.58 0.68 7.14
N HIS A 23 34.66 1.46 7.11
CA HIS A 23 35.33 1.95 8.33
C HIS A 23 34.48 2.98 9.07
N THR A 24 33.78 3.86 8.34
CA THR A 24 32.89 4.86 8.92
C THR A 24 31.66 4.21 9.55
N HIS A 25 31.00 3.29 8.84
CA HIS A 25 29.84 2.56 9.33
C HIS A 25 30.15 1.76 10.62
N ASN A 26 31.32 1.10 10.66
CA ASN A 26 31.76 0.37 11.86
C ASN A 26 32.03 1.32 13.04
N ARG A 27 32.57 2.52 12.81
CA ARG A 27 32.77 3.52 13.88
C ARG A 27 31.46 4.06 14.43
N GLU A 28 30.46 4.31 13.60
CA GLU A 28 29.15 4.79 14.05
C GLU A 28 28.42 3.75 14.88
N LEU A 29 28.44 2.50 14.43
CA LEU A 29 27.90 1.37 15.18
C LEU A 29 28.54 1.26 16.58
N GLN A 30 29.86 1.36 16.67
CA GLN A 30 30.58 1.31 17.95
C GLN A 30 30.24 2.50 18.87
N ARG A 31 30.06 3.71 18.31
CA ARG A 31 29.65 4.88 19.09
C ARG A 31 28.26 4.72 19.66
N ASP A 32 27.32 4.25 18.84
CA ASP A 32 25.97 3.98 19.28
C ASP A 32 25.95 2.88 20.36
N ALA A 33 26.72 1.80 20.18
CA ALA A 33 26.80 0.72 21.16
C ALA A 33 27.31 1.19 22.53
N ARG A 34 28.26 2.14 22.56
CA ARG A 34 28.72 2.76 23.82
C ARG A 34 27.65 3.63 24.46
N ALA A 35 26.97 4.47 23.66
CA ALA A 35 25.91 5.33 24.16
C ALA A 35 24.76 4.51 24.75
N TRP A 36 24.33 3.46 24.05
CA TRP A 36 23.27 2.57 24.49
C TRP A 36 23.64 1.76 25.74
N ALA A 37 24.87 1.25 25.80
CA ALA A 37 25.37 0.57 26.99
C ALA A 37 25.35 1.48 28.22
N ALA A 38 25.79 2.73 28.06
CA ALA A 38 25.76 3.72 29.14
C ALA A 38 24.31 4.05 29.56
N PHE A 39 23.42 4.30 28.60
CA PHE A 39 22.02 4.67 28.85
C PHE A 39 21.22 3.55 29.53
N THR A 40 21.36 2.30 29.06
CA THR A 40 20.60 1.14 29.56
C THR A 40 21.25 0.44 30.75
N GLY A 41 22.48 0.82 31.12
CA GLY A 41 23.29 0.10 32.12
C GLY A 41 23.76 -1.30 31.67
N THR A 42 23.69 -1.60 30.37
CA THR A 42 24.10 -2.89 29.82
C THR A 42 25.58 -2.90 29.45
N THR A 43 26.15 -4.09 29.19
CA THR A 43 27.54 -4.17 28.72
C THR A 43 27.66 -3.71 27.26
N TYR A 44 28.79 -3.09 26.90
CA TYR A 44 29.10 -2.73 25.51
C TYR A 44 28.92 -3.90 24.53
N ASN A 45 29.35 -5.11 24.90
CA ASN A 45 29.20 -6.29 24.04
C ASN A 45 27.73 -6.71 23.87
N ALA A 46 26.89 -6.50 24.87
CA ALA A 46 25.45 -6.75 24.75
C ALA A 46 24.78 -5.71 23.84
N ALA A 47 25.09 -4.43 24.01
CA ALA A 47 24.61 -3.37 23.14
C ALA A 47 25.06 -3.57 21.69
N LEU A 48 26.35 -3.87 21.46
CA LEU A 48 26.89 -4.12 20.13
C LEU A 48 26.21 -5.32 19.47
N ARG A 49 25.94 -6.41 20.19
CA ARG A 49 25.20 -7.56 19.63
C ARG A 49 23.80 -7.18 19.16
N GLN A 50 23.08 -6.36 19.92
CA GLN A 50 21.76 -5.89 19.51
C GLN A 50 21.83 -5.04 18.25
N MET A 51 22.76 -4.09 18.21
CA MET A 51 22.91 -3.17 17.08
C MET A 51 23.49 -3.80 15.83
N SER A 52 24.24 -4.90 15.95
CA SER A 52 24.73 -5.69 14.82
C SER A 52 23.71 -6.73 14.33
N SER A 53 22.54 -6.82 14.96
CA SER A 53 21.50 -7.76 14.55
C SER A 53 21.00 -7.42 13.14
N PRO A 54 20.82 -8.40 12.24
CA PRO A 54 20.31 -8.15 10.88
C PRO A 54 18.97 -7.39 10.87
N VAL A 55 18.06 -7.74 11.79
CA VAL A 55 16.74 -7.09 11.94
C VAL A 55 16.81 -5.68 12.55
N ALA A 56 17.98 -5.24 13.01
CA ALA A 56 18.20 -3.90 13.54
C ALA A 56 18.98 -3.01 12.58
N GLN A 57 19.23 -3.44 11.34
CA GLN A 57 19.99 -2.63 10.35
C GLN A 57 19.14 -1.61 9.58
N GLY A 58 17.81 -1.63 9.75
CA GLY A 58 16.88 -0.79 9.01
C GLY A 58 16.46 -1.43 7.69
N PHE A 59 15.20 -1.85 7.60
CA PHE A 59 14.59 -2.36 6.36
C PHE A 59 14.09 -1.24 5.46
N LEU A 60 13.47 -0.22 6.06
CA LEU A 60 12.83 0.88 5.32
C LEU A 60 13.62 2.19 5.42
N GLY A 61 14.92 2.10 5.67
CA GLY A 61 15.80 3.26 5.77
C GLY A 61 17.10 2.91 6.47
N GLU A 62 17.92 3.91 6.75
CA GLU A 62 19.13 3.73 7.53
C GLU A 62 18.81 3.26 8.95
N ARG A 63 19.67 2.43 9.54
CA ARG A 63 19.58 2.03 10.94
C ARG A 63 19.35 3.25 11.85
N VAL A 64 18.34 3.17 12.71
CA VAL A 64 18.11 4.21 13.73
C VAL A 64 19.32 4.37 14.65
N SER A 65 19.74 5.61 14.92
CA SER A 65 20.86 5.84 15.83
C SER A 65 20.42 5.75 17.29
N ALA A 66 21.17 5.02 18.12
CA ALA A 66 20.93 4.99 19.56
C ALA A 66 21.08 6.37 20.19
N ARG A 67 22.02 7.18 19.68
CA ARG A 67 22.23 8.55 20.16
C ARG A 67 21.08 9.47 19.80
N GLN A 68 20.49 9.29 18.61
CA GLN A 68 19.28 10.02 18.20
C GLN A 68 18.08 9.63 19.07
N LEU A 69 17.89 8.33 19.33
CA LEU A 69 16.89 7.86 20.26
C LEU A 69 17.09 8.52 21.64
N ILE A 70 18.28 8.44 22.24
CA ILE A 70 18.55 9.03 23.55
C ILE A 70 18.29 10.54 23.56
N ALA A 71 18.77 11.27 22.54
CA ALA A 71 18.58 12.73 22.45
C ALA A 71 17.11 13.13 22.42
N VAL A 72 16.20 12.32 21.87
CA VAL A 72 14.76 12.60 21.92
C VAL A 72 14.22 12.60 23.35
N LEU A 73 14.72 11.72 24.22
CA LEU A 73 14.30 11.68 25.63
C LEU A 73 14.87 12.85 26.44
N ASP A 74 15.91 13.51 25.94
CA ASP A 74 16.51 14.67 26.59
C ASP A 74 15.90 15.98 26.06
N ASP A 75 15.76 16.10 24.74
CA ASP A 75 15.61 17.40 24.06
C ASP A 75 14.25 17.62 23.38
N HIS A 76 13.39 16.58 23.25
CA HIS A 76 12.12 16.74 22.52
C HIS A 76 11.14 17.64 23.29
N GLU A 77 10.54 18.62 22.61
CA GLU A 77 9.71 19.67 23.23
C GLU A 77 8.58 19.16 24.14
N LEU A 78 7.94 18.05 23.74
CA LEU A 78 6.83 17.44 24.48
C LEU A 78 7.25 16.31 25.44
N ILE A 79 8.12 15.40 25.00
CA ILE A 79 8.38 14.12 25.70
C ILE A 79 9.78 14.04 26.30
N GLY A 80 10.61 15.05 26.06
CA GLY A 80 11.96 15.17 26.60
C GLY A 80 11.95 15.45 28.11
N ALA A 81 13.09 15.34 28.74
CA ALA A 81 13.22 15.58 30.18
C ALA A 81 12.98 17.06 30.51
N HIS A 82 12.25 17.33 31.59
CA HIS A 82 12.06 18.68 32.12
C HIS A 82 12.78 18.80 33.45
N ASP A 83 13.72 19.75 33.56
CA ASP A 83 14.59 19.91 34.73
C ASP A 83 15.37 18.64 35.13
N GLY A 84 15.60 17.74 34.15
CA GLY A 84 16.28 16.46 34.35
C GLY A 84 15.36 15.30 34.72
N ASP A 85 14.07 15.55 34.91
CA ASP A 85 13.07 14.50 35.18
C ASP A 85 12.47 13.97 33.86
N PRO A 86 12.51 12.66 33.60
CA PRO A 86 11.91 12.07 32.41
C PRO A 86 10.39 12.27 32.37
N ILE A 87 9.88 12.88 31.30
CA ILE A 87 8.43 12.99 31.06
C ILE A 87 7.86 11.69 30.47
N LEU A 88 8.62 11.04 29.60
CA LEU A 88 8.22 9.77 28.97
C LEU A 88 8.78 8.57 29.75
N GLY A 89 7.88 7.65 30.11
CA GLY A 89 8.22 6.37 30.72
C GLY A 89 7.72 5.19 29.90
N GLU A 90 7.90 3.97 30.41
CA GLU A 90 7.53 2.72 29.71
C GLU A 90 6.02 2.69 29.38
N GLY A 91 5.19 3.24 30.27
CA GLY A 91 3.73 3.30 30.10
C GLY A 91 3.23 4.37 29.13
N GLY A 92 4.08 5.32 28.73
CA GLY A 92 3.70 6.46 27.88
C GLY A 92 3.99 7.82 28.52
N TYR A 93 3.26 8.84 28.07
CA TYR A 93 3.41 10.23 28.48
C TYR A 93 3.04 10.43 29.95
N LEU A 94 3.86 11.14 30.74
CA LEU A 94 3.68 11.35 32.18
C LEU A 94 3.55 10.03 32.98
N SER A 95 4.12 8.94 32.46
CA SER A 95 4.05 7.65 33.13
C SER A 95 5.00 7.60 34.32
N GLU A 96 4.49 7.21 35.49
CA GLU A 96 5.32 6.91 36.66
C GLU A 96 6.11 5.59 36.52
N LEU A 97 5.86 4.81 35.46
CA LEU A 97 6.58 3.56 35.22
C LEU A 97 7.94 3.86 34.58
N PRO A 98 9.06 3.60 35.28
CA PRO A 98 10.38 3.83 34.74
C PRO A 98 10.64 2.88 33.55
N TRP A 99 11.59 3.26 32.70
CA TRP A 99 12.06 2.41 31.62
C TRP A 99 12.56 1.06 32.14
N SER A 100 12.14 -0.01 31.47
CA SER A 100 12.58 -1.37 31.79
C SER A 100 13.33 -1.95 30.60
N PHE A 101 14.66 -2.07 30.72
CA PHE A 101 15.51 -2.64 29.69
C PHE A 101 15.93 -4.06 30.06
N ASN A 102 15.69 -5.02 29.15
CA ASN A 102 16.07 -6.41 29.37
C ASN A 102 17.53 -6.73 28.97
N GLY A 103 18.18 -5.81 28.28
CA GLY A 103 19.57 -5.85 27.83
C GLY A 103 19.86 -6.85 26.70
N LYS A 104 18.82 -7.43 26.10
CA LYS A 104 18.90 -8.47 25.07
C LYS A 104 18.24 -8.08 23.76
N THR A 105 17.08 -7.43 23.81
CA THR A 105 16.26 -7.15 22.61
C THR A 105 15.79 -5.69 22.53
N ASP A 106 16.04 -4.86 23.53
CA ASP A 106 15.44 -3.52 23.61
C ASP A 106 15.72 -2.64 22.39
N PHE A 107 16.98 -2.61 21.91
CA PHE A 107 17.34 -1.83 20.72
C PHE A 107 16.76 -2.46 19.45
N ILE A 108 16.73 -3.80 19.37
CA ILE A 108 16.14 -4.51 18.22
C ILE A 108 14.65 -4.17 18.10
N GLU A 109 13.93 -4.18 19.21
CA GLU A 109 12.51 -3.82 19.26
C GLU A 109 12.28 -2.37 18.81
N LEU A 110 13.07 -1.41 19.29
CA LEU A 110 12.98 -0.01 18.86
C LEU A 110 13.31 0.17 17.37
N ALA A 111 14.29 -0.56 16.84
CA ALA A 111 14.64 -0.54 15.43
C ALA A 111 13.49 -1.08 14.56
N LEU A 112 12.86 -2.18 14.99
CA LEU A 112 11.69 -2.76 14.31
C LEU A 112 10.46 -1.85 14.36
N ILE A 113 10.20 -1.22 15.50
CA ILE A 113 9.13 -0.22 15.64
C ILE A 113 9.41 0.98 14.72
N THR A 114 10.66 1.43 14.66
CA THR A 114 11.10 2.52 13.76
C THR A 114 10.81 2.17 12.30
N ASP A 115 11.16 0.97 11.83
CA ASP A 115 10.85 0.56 10.46
C ASP A 115 9.34 0.44 10.22
N MET A 116 8.58 -0.12 11.16
CA MET A 116 7.12 -0.15 11.08
C MET A 116 6.51 1.26 10.96
N LEU A 117 7.05 2.24 11.69
CA LEU A 117 6.59 3.63 11.59
C LEU A 117 6.99 4.29 10.27
N ARG A 118 8.20 4.01 9.75
CA ARG A 118 8.68 4.53 8.46
C ARG A 118 7.86 4.06 7.26
N MET A 119 7.17 2.92 7.38
CA MET A 119 6.28 2.48 6.31
C MET A 119 5.08 3.40 6.17
N LEU A 120 4.63 4.04 7.26
CA LEU A 120 3.45 4.88 7.29
C LEU A 120 3.78 6.27 6.73
N MET A 121 2.88 6.77 5.89
CA MET A 121 2.98 8.13 5.37
C MET A 121 2.79 9.13 6.53
N PRO A 122 3.70 10.11 6.73
CA PRO A 122 3.49 11.19 7.69
C PRO A 122 2.22 11.98 7.35
N ALA A 123 1.49 12.41 8.38
CA ALA A 123 0.38 13.35 8.19
C ALA A 123 0.92 14.70 7.72
N SER A 124 0.12 15.45 6.95
CA SER A 124 0.50 16.79 6.49
C SER A 124 0.74 17.73 7.68
N ASP A 125 1.68 18.66 7.54
CA ASP A 125 1.96 19.68 8.57
C ASP A 125 0.75 20.57 8.86
N ALA A 126 -0.19 20.70 7.91
CA ALA A 126 -1.42 21.45 8.07
C ALA A 126 -2.49 20.75 8.92
N THR A 127 -2.36 19.44 9.14
CA THR A 127 -3.34 18.61 9.88
C THR A 127 -2.84 18.29 11.28
N ALA A 128 -3.74 18.30 12.27
CA ALA A 128 -3.41 17.82 13.60
C ALA A 128 -3.21 16.28 13.56
N PRO A 129 -2.29 15.70 14.35
CA PRO A 129 -2.20 14.26 14.51
C PRO A 129 -3.51 13.67 15.02
N GLU A 130 -4.01 12.59 14.42
CA GLU A 130 -5.28 11.94 14.80
C GLU A 130 -5.09 10.51 15.32
N VAL A 131 -3.96 9.88 14.99
CA VAL A 131 -3.74 8.46 15.33
C VAL A 131 -3.17 8.31 16.73
N SER A 132 -3.94 7.70 17.64
CA SER A 132 -3.49 7.43 19.00
C SER A 132 -2.33 6.42 19.05
N SER A 133 -1.31 6.73 19.85
CA SER A 133 -0.18 5.86 20.17
C SER A 133 -0.62 4.50 20.70
N TYR A 134 -1.73 4.44 21.45
CA TYR A 134 -2.29 3.17 21.93
C TYR A 134 -2.74 2.26 20.78
N SER A 135 -3.38 2.82 19.76
CA SER A 135 -3.83 2.03 18.60
C SER A 135 -2.67 1.60 17.73
N LEU A 136 -1.69 2.49 17.51
CA LEU A 136 -0.45 2.17 16.79
C LEU A 136 0.37 1.09 17.50
N LYS A 137 0.45 1.14 18.84
CA LYS A 137 1.11 0.12 19.65
C LYS A 137 0.56 -1.27 19.33
N HIS A 138 -0.75 -1.47 19.41
CA HIS A 138 -1.36 -2.77 19.11
C HIS A 138 -1.15 -3.19 17.65
N THR A 139 -1.16 -2.21 16.73
CA THR A 139 -0.86 -2.47 15.33
C THR A 139 0.58 -2.98 15.16
N ALA A 140 1.55 -2.36 15.84
CA ALA A 140 2.94 -2.80 15.85
C ALA A 140 3.10 -4.20 16.47
N GLU A 141 2.41 -4.50 17.58
CA GLU A 141 2.41 -5.82 18.21
C GLU A 141 1.89 -6.94 17.30
N TRP A 142 0.90 -6.64 16.45
CA TRP A 142 0.38 -7.62 15.48
C TRP A 142 1.28 -7.74 14.27
N PHE A 143 1.75 -6.61 13.75
CA PHE A 143 2.56 -6.55 12.53
C PHE A 143 3.96 -7.16 12.73
N LEU A 144 4.61 -6.88 13.86
CA LEU A 144 5.99 -7.29 14.12
C LEU A 144 6.12 -8.72 14.67
N ARG A 145 5.03 -9.47 14.84
CA ARG A 145 5.10 -10.87 15.26
C ARG A 145 5.77 -11.73 14.18
N PRO A 146 6.62 -12.71 14.56
CA PRO A 146 6.96 -13.12 15.93
C PRO A 146 8.14 -12.34 16.56
N HIS A 147 8.75 -11.40 15.84
CA HIS A 147 9.98 -10.69 16.27
C HIS A 147 9.80 -9.79 17.48
N CYS A 148 8.61 -9.19 17.63
CA CYS A 148 8.23 -8.39 18.79
C CYS A 148 6.82 -8.79 19.24
N SER A 149 6.68 -9.34 20.45
CA SER A 149 5.41 -9.84 20.96
C SER A 149 4.63 -8.82 21.80
N TYR A 150 5.33 -7.81 22.31
CA TYR A 150 4.80 -6.73 23.14
C TYR A 150 5.53 -5.43 22.82
N VAL A 151 4.77 -4.36 22.62
CA VAL A 151 5.31 -3.00 22.43
C VAL A 151 4.76 -2.16 23.56
N SER A 152 5.62 -1.47 24.30
CA SER A 152 5.12 -0.51 25.28
C SER A 152 4.71 0.79 24.60
N ASN A 153 3.76 1.50 25.20
CA ASN A 153 3.28 2.75 24.62
C ASN A 153 4.39 3.81 24.62
N GLY A 154 5.24 3.83 25.66
CA GLY A 154 6.43 4.66 25.72
C GLY A 154 7.41 4.39 24.58
N ARG A 155 7.76 3.12 24.31
CA ARG A 155 8.70 2.76 23.22
C ARG A 155 8.17 3.18 21.84
N LEU A 156 6.86 3.07 21.62
CA LEU A 156 6.26 3.51 20.37
C LEU A 156 6.34 5.04 20.22
N ILE A 157 5.94 5.81 21.24
CA ILE A 157 6.03 7.27 21.25
C ILE A 157 7.48 7.72 21.02
N TRP A 158 8.41 7.08 21.72
CA TRP A 158 9.83 7.35 21.61
C TRP A 158 10.36 7.13 20.19
N ALA A 159 10.07 5.97 19.60
CA ALA A 159 10.48 5.66 18.24
C ALA A 159 9.85 6.63 17.22
N ALA A 160 8.59 7.01 17.39
CA ALA A 160 7.89 7.95 16.51
C ALA A 160 8.56 9.33 16.50
N ALA A 161 8.84 9.88 17.68
CA ALA A 161 9.56 11.14 17.79
C ALA A 161 10.99 11.05 17.21
N ALA A 162 11.67 9.91 17.39
CA ALA A 162 13.01 9.70 16.83
C ALA A 162 13.05 9.67 15.31
N VAL A 163 12.01 9.19 14.64
CA VAL A 163 11.90 9.27 13.18
C VAL A 163 11.31 10.60 12.68
N GLY A 164 11.10 11.57 13.58
CA GLY A 164 10.61 12.90 13.24
C GLY A 164 9.10 12.96 12.96
N LEU A 165 8.33 11.95 13.37
CA LEU A 165 6.87 12.04 13.30
C LEU A 165 6.39 13.04 14.36
N ARG A 166 5.41 13.86 13.99
CA ARG A 166 4.79 14.81 14.91
C ARG A 166 4.12 14.05 16.05
N VAL A 167 4.31 14.53 17.28
CA VAL A 167 3.67 13.98 18.47
C VAL A 167 2.91 15.11 19.17
N ALA A 168 1.63 14.88 19.46
CA ALA A 168 0.78 15.86 20.12
C ALA A 168 0.06 15.26 21.32
N ALA A 169 -0.11 16.04 22.39
CA ALA A 169 -0.97 15.67 23.50
C ALA A 169 -2.45 15.91 23.10
N PRO A 170 -3.35 14.96 23.32
CA PRO A 170 -4.78 15.24 23.25
C PRO A 170 -5.18 16.18 24.40
N ASP A 171 -6.33 16.84 24.26
CA ASP A 171 -6.84 17.80 25.26
C ASP A 171 -6.99 17.17 26.67
N ASP A 172 -7.23 15.87 26.72
CA ASP A 172 -7.28 15.09 27.96
C ASP A 172 -5.90 14.48 28.24
N ALA A 173 -5.19 15.01 29.24
CA ALA A 173 -3.81 14.63 29.61
C ALA A 173 -3.69 13.16 30.12
N GLY A 174 -3.76 12.20 29.21
CA GLY A 174 -3.57 10.77 29.47
C GLY A 174 -2.18 10.26 29.05
N LEU A 175 -1.94 8.96 29.26
CA LEU A 175 -0.69 8.29 28.89
C LEU A 175 -0.45 8.22 27.37
N ASN A 176 -1.48 8.45 26.57
CA ASN A 176 -1.48 8.27 25.12
C ASN A 176 -1.29 9.62 24.43
N LEU A 177 -0.47 9.62 23.38
CA LEU A 177 -0.26 10.79 22.52
C LEU A 177 -0.81 10.50 21.12
N LEU A 178 -1.05 11.55 20.35
CA LEU A 178 -1.42 11.46 18.94
C LEU A 178 -0.14 11.52 18.10
N ILE A 179 -0.03 10.62 17.13
CA ILE A 179 1.14 10.46 16.25
C ILE A 179 0.75 10.88 14.84
N GLY A 180 1.57 11.74 14.23
CA GLY A 180 1.34 12.35 12.93
C GLY A 180 1.59 11.42 11.75
N VAL A 181 0.76 10.40 11.61
CA VAL A 181 0.73 9.48 10.45
C VAL A 181 -0.64 9.50 9.80
N SER A 182 -0.71 9.08 8.53
CA SER A 182 -1.97 8.91 7.79
C SER A 182 -2.91 7.95 8.53
N GLU A 183 -4.07 8.44 8.95
CA GLU A 183 -5.11 7.63 9.59
C GLU A 183 -5.54 6.47 8.69
N ARG A 184 -5.74 6.74 7.39
CA ARG A 184 -6.17 5.73 6.42
C ARG A 184 -5.09 4.66 6.20
N GLY A 185 -3.82 5.07 6.14
CA GLY A 185 -2.69 4.14 6.05
C GLY A 185 -2.55 3.27 7.30
N HIS A 186 -2.75 3.86 8.48
CA HIS A 186 -2.78 3.12 9.74
C HIS A 186 -3.94 2.13 9.80
N ASP A 187 -5.17 2.54 9.45
CA ASP A 187 -6.34 1.66 9.46
C ASP A 187 -6.17 0.47 8.51
N TYR A 188 -5.64 0.71 7.31
CA TYR A 188 -5.31 -0.37 6.36
C TYR A 188 -4.43 -1.43 7.03
N VAL A 189 -3.30 -1.02 7.61
CA VAL A 189 -2.35 -1.95 8.26
C VAL A 189 -3.02 -2.67 9.41
N ARG A 190 -3.69 -1.92 10.29
CA ARG A 190 -4.40 -2.45 11.46
C ARG A 190 -5.38 -3.56 11.07
N ARG A 191 -6.10 -3.41 9.96
CA ARG A 191 -7.06 -4.40 9.48
C ARG A 191 -6.44 -5.57 8.73
N MET A 192 -5.27 -5.37 8.11
CA MET A 192 -4.52 -6.47 7.50
C MET A 192 -3.94 -7.43 8.54
N VAL A 193 -3.44 -6.92 9.67
CA VAL A 193 -2.78 -7.74 10.69
C VAL A 193 -3.62 -8.01 11.95
N GLY A 194 -4.67 -7.22 12.17
CA GLY A 194 -5.48 -7.28 13.38
C GLY A 194 -6.40 -8.50 13.43
N PRO A 195 -6.50 -9.19 14.58
CA PRO A 195 -7.39 -10.32 14.73
C PRO A 195 -8.85 -9.89 14.64
N GLY A 196 -9.65 -10.64 13.88
CA GLY A 196 -11.10 -10.41 13.75
C GLY A 196 -11.49 -9.17 12.93
N GLN A 197 -10.54 -8.52 12.26
CA GLN A 197 -10.80 -7.38 11.40
C GLN A 197 -11.24 -7.85 9.99
N THR A 198 -12.17 -7.12 9.37
CA THR A 198 -12.46 -7.30 7.94
C THR A 198 -11.26 -6.81 7.14
N ARG A 199 -10.64 -7.68 6.36
CA ARG A 199 -9.46 -7.31 5.58
C ARG A 199 -9.82 -6.33 4.44
N PRO A 200 -9.00 -5.30 4.20
CA PRO A 200 -9.06 -4.52 2.97
C PRO A 200 -9.04 -5.41 1.72
N HIS A 201 -9.83 -5.05 0.71
CA HIS A 201 -9.81 -5.67 -0.62
C HIS A 201 -8.98 -4.86 -1.62
N ALA A 202 -8.90 -3.55 -1.41
CA ALA A 202 -8.15 -2.63 -2.25
C ALA A 202 -6.91 -2.08 -1.53
N ASP A 203 -5.88 -1.74 -2.32
CA ASP A 203 -4.56 -1.36 -1.83
C ASP A 203 -4.26 0.15 -1.88
N HIS A 204 -5.23 1.01 -2.19
CA HIS A 204 -4.97 2.45 -2.37
C HIS A 204 -4.58 3.19 -1.08
N TYR A 205 -4.83 2.61 0.09
CA TYR A 205 -4.26 3.09 1.36
C TYR A 205 -3.16 2.19 1.92
N ARG A 206 -2.69 1.19 1.15
CA ARG A 206 -1.54 0.38 1.56
C ARG A 206 -0.31 1.28 1.64
N PRO A 207 0.40 1.33 2.77
CA PRO A 207 1.64 2.10 2.84
C PRO A 207 2.74 1.49 1.94
N ASP A 208 3.54 2.32 1.28
CA ASP A 208 4.54 1.89 0.28
C ASP A 208 5.54 0.85 0.83
N GLY A 209 5.95 1.02 2.10
CA GLY A 209 6.90 0.11 2.75
C GLY A 209 6.28 -1.21 3.23
N TYR A 210 4.96 -1.36 3.19
CA TYR A 210 4.24 -2.48 3.81
C TYR A 210 4.69 -3.84 3.26
N ALA A 211 4.61 -4.03 1.94
CA ALA A 211 4.91 -5.32 1.31
C ALA A 211 6.39 -5.69 1.44
N HIS A 212 7.27 -4.68 1.34
CA HIS A 212 8.71 -4.87 1.51
C HIS A 212 9.04 -5.29 2.95
N LEU A 213 8.56 -4.55 3.95
CA LEU A 213 8.83 -4.84 5.35
C LEU A 213 8.26 -6.21 5.76
N GLN A 214 7.05 -6.55 5.31
CA GLN A 214 6.48 -7.88 5.56
C GLN A 214 7.36 -9.00 4.97
N THR A 215 7.88 -8.80 3.77
CA THR A 215 8.78 -9.75 3.11
C THR A 215 10.11 -9.90 3.86
N GLU A 216 10.74 -8.80 4.26
CA GLU A 216 12.02 -8.84 4.97
C GLU A 216 11.87 -9.42 6.39
N LEU A 217 10.77 -9.14 7.09
CA LEU A 217 10.46 -9.78 8.37
C LEU A 217 10.24 -11.29 8.23
N ALA A 218 9.59 -11.74 7.15
CA ALA A 218 9.42 -13.17 6.87
C ALA A 218 10.77 -13.87 6.60
N LYS A 219 11.63 -13.26 5.79
CA LYS A 219 13.01 -13.74 5.55
C LYS A 219 13.81 -13.82 6.83
N ALA A 220 13.78 -12.76 7.65
CA ALA A 220 14.47 -12.73 8.92
C ALA A 220 13.98 -13.83 9.88
N ALA A 221 12.67 -14.13 9.89
CA ALA A 221 12.12 -15.22 10.69
C ALA A 221 12.56 -16.60 10.19
N ALA A 222 12.78 -16.75 8.88
CA ALA A 222 13.31 -17.97 8.26
C ALA A 222 14.84 -18.13 8.42
N GLY A 223 15.54 -17.08 8.88
CA GLY A 223 17.00 -17.04 8.93
C GLY A 223 17.65 -16.73 7.57
N ASP A 224 16.86 -16.27 6.60
CA ASP A 224 17.35 -15.88 5.29
C ASP A 224 18.04 -14.51 5.33
N PRO A 225 19.06 -14.28 4.47
CA PRO A 225 19.76 -13.01 4.41
C PRO A 225 18.84 -11.89 3.89
N THR A 226 18.90 -10.73 4.55
CA THR A 226 18.18 -9.51 4.19
C THR A 226 19.13 -8.62 3.38
N THR A 227 18.85 -8.41 2.09
CA THR A 227 19.83 -7.79 1.16
C THR A 227 19.26 -6.68 0.29
N ALA A 228 17.95 -6.48 0.28
CA ALA A 228 17.34 -5.46 -0.56
C ALA A 228 17.30 -4.12 0.19
N ARG A 229 18.10 -3.14 -0.28
CA ARG A 229 17.92 -1.75 0.15
C ARG A 229 16.57 -1.29 -0.37
N TRP A 230 15.66 -0.94 0.53
CA TRP A 230 14.37 -0.38 0.15
C TRP A 230 14.59 0.96 -0.57
N VAL A 231 13.87 1.14 -1.68
CA VAL A 231 13.77 2.40 -2.40
C VAL A 231 12.31 2.77 -2.35
N GLN A 232 12.01 3.91 -1.73
CA GLN A 232 10.65 4.42 -1.68
C GLN A 232 10.16 4.66 -3.10
N SER A 233 8.98 4.11 -3.43
CA SER A 233 8.35 4.39 -4.71
C SER A 233 7.99 5.87 -4.75
N THR A 234 8.27 6.54 -5.86
CA THR A 234 7.67 7.87 -6.09
C THR A 234 6.20 7.62 -6.36
N LEU A 235 5.32 8.07 -5.47
CA LEU A 235 3.89 8.06 -5.71
C LEU A 235 3.62 8.97 -6.92
N VAL A 236 3.16 8.36 -8.01
CA VAL A 236 2.61 9.12 -9.13
C VAL A 236 1.16 9.39 -8.77
N ASP A 237 0.83 10.66 -8.55
CA ASP A 237 -0.56 11.09 -8.42
C ASP A 237 -1.21 10.98 -9.81
N GLU A 238 -1.75 9.79 -10.09
CA GLU A 238 -2.49 9.54 -11.32
C GLU A 238 -3.87 10.16 -11.19
N ALA A 239 -4.18 11.11 -12.09
CA ALA A 239 -5.49 11.74 -12.12
C ALA A 239 -6.61 10.69 -12.23
N ALA A 240 -7.60 10.78 -11.34
CA ALA A 240 -8.77 9.91 -11.32
C ALA A 240 -10.05 10.76 -11.49
N PRO A 241 -10.25 11.40 -12.66
CA PRO A 241 -11.28 12.43 -12.82
C PRO A 241 -12.71 11.88 -12.65
N PHE A 242 -12.95 10.61 -12.98
CA PHE A 242 -14.24 9.95 -12.71
C PHE A 242 -14.47 9.75 -11.20
N HIS A 243 -13.45 9.28 -10.48
CA HIS A 243 -13.49 9.17 -9.02
C HIS A 243 -13.78 10.53 -8.38
N ASP A 244 -13.02 11.56 -8.75
CA ASP A 244 -13.16 12.90 -8.19
C ASP A 244 -14.57 13.45 -8.41
N TRP A 245 -15.12 13.26 -9.62
CA TRP A 245 -16.48 13.66 -9.92
C TRP A 245 -17.52 12.87 -9.13
N LEU A 246 -17.34 11.55 -8.97
CA LEU A 246 -18.28 10.71 -8.22
C LEU A 246 -18.28 11.10 -6.74
N ILE A 247 -17.12 11.39 -6.14
CA ILE A 247 -17.01 11.88 -4.77
C ILE A 247 -17.73 13.23 -4.58
N LEU A 248 -17.73 14.10 -5.59
CA LEU A 248 -18.47 15.37 -5.54
C LEU A 248 -20.00 15.20 -5.51
N GLN A 249 -20.52 14.01 -5.83
CA GLN A 249 -21.95 13.74 -5.79
C GLN A 249 -22.46 13.32 -4.40
N VAL A 250 -21.56 13.06 -3.44
CA VAL A 250 -21.93 12.64 -2.09
C VAL A 250 -22.85 13.67 -1.43
N GLY A 251 -24.00 13.20 -0.93
CA GLY A 251 -24.99 14.01 -0.22
C GLY A 251 -26.09 14.60 -1.09
N ARG A 252 -26.13 14.30 -2.39
CA ARG A 252 -27.31 14.52 -3.22
C ARG A 252 -28.45 13.59 -2.79
N ASP A 253 -29.68 14.10 -2.86
CA ASP A 253 -30.92 13.36 -2.53
C ASP A 253 -31.48 12.70 -3.81
N ASP A 254 -30.65 11.85 -4.43
CA ASP A 254 -30.98 11.08 -5.63
C ASP A 254 -30.14 9.79 -5.69
N VAL A 255 -30.46 8.91 -6.65
CA VAL A 255 -29.80 7.60 -6.79
C VAL A 255 -28.29 7.69 -7.05
N VAL A 256 -27.83 8.79 -7.64
CA VAL A 256 -26.39 9.03 -7.89
C VAL A 256 -25.70 9.45 -6.59
N GLY A 257 -26.36 10.29 -5.79
CA GLY A 257 -25.89 10.68 -4.45
C GLY A 257 -25.80 9.50 -3.49
N ASP A 258 -26.80 8.62 -3.49
CA ASP A 258 -26.80 7.39 -2.70
C ASP A 258 -25.64 6.47 -3.09
N LEU A 259 -25.49 6.18 -4.40
CA LEU A 259 -24.36 5.38 -4.91
C LEU A 259 -23.02 6.02 -4.54
N ALA A 260 -22.88 7.33 -4.71
CA ALA A 260 -21.65 8.05 -4.39
C ALA A 260 -21.32 7.95 -2.90
N GLY A 261 -22.32 8.03 -2.03
CA GLY A 261 -22.18 7.84 -0.59
C GLY A 261 -21.65 6.46 -0.22
N ASP A 262 -22.27 5.40 -0.77
CA ASP A 262 -21.85 4.01 -0.55
C ASP A 262 -20.46 3.74 -1.12
N TYR A 263 -20.21 4.21 -2.34
CA TYR A 263 -18.89 4.15 -2.98
C TYR A 263 -17.83 4.83 -2.12
N ALA A 264 -18.04 6.07 -1.70
CA ALA A 264 -17.11 6.82 -0.87
C ALA A 264 -16.86 6.14 0.48
N ALA A 265 -17.92 5.58 1.10
CA ALA A 265 -17.80 4.82 2.33
C ALA A 265 -16.92 3.57 2.14
N GLY A 266 -17.11 2.83 1.04
CA GLY A 266 -16.31 1.66 0.71
C GLY A 266 -14.85 1.99 0.35
N ILE A 267 -14.59 3.09 -0.36
CA ILE A 267 -13.23 3.60 -0.61
C ILE A 267 -12.54 3.94 0.71
N ARG A 268 -13.22 4.68 1.60
CA ARG A 268 -12.67 5.12 2.89
C ARG A 268 -12.14 3.95 3.72
N VAL A 269 -12.81 2.81 3.64
CA VAL A 269 -12.45 1.59 4.37
C VAL A 269 -11.74 0.55 3.50
N SER A 270 -11.24 0.91 2.32
CA SER A 270 -10.53 0.00 1.40
C SER A 270 -11.31 -1.28 1.01
N HIS A 271 -12.64 -1.23 1.05
CA HIS A 271 -13.49 -2.30 0.50
C HIS A 271 -13.61 -2.21 -1.02
N HIS A 272 -13.56 -0.99 -1.56
CA HIS A 272 -13.58 -0.74 -3.00
C HIS A 272 -12.25 -0.12 -3.41
N ARG A 273 -11.80 -0.38 -4.64
CA ARG A 273 -10.67 0.34 -5.24
C ARG A 273 -11.13 1.68 -5.80
N ILE A 274 -10.23 2.65 -5.94
CA ILE A 274 -10.51 3.90 -6.65
C ILE A 274 -10.89 3.55 -8.09
N ALA A 275 -12.03 4.10 -8.56
CA ALA A 275 -12.55 3.91 -9.90
C ALA A 275 -12.12 5.10 -10.75
N ARG A 276 -11.05 4.93 -11.51
CA ARG A 276 -10.51 5.99 -12.38
C ARG A 276 -11.38 6.20 -13.61
N THR A 277 -12.16 5.19 -13.98
CA THR A 277 -13.04 5.17 -15.15
C THR A 277 -14.40 4.56 -14.80
N PRO A 278 -15.42 4.82 -15.63
CA PRO A 278 -16.71 4.10 -15.56
C PRO A 278 -16.56 2.58 -15.59
N ASP A 279 -15.65 2.05 -16.40
CA ASP A 279 -15.34 0.61 -16.50
C ASP A 279 -14.86 0.03 -15.16
N GLU A 280 -13.99 0.76 -14.46
CA GLU A 280 -13.50 0.33 -13.15
C GLU A 280 -14.62 0.32 -12.10
N LEU A 281 -15.59 1.24 -12.19
CA LEU A 281 -16.78 1.22 -11.32
C LEU A 281 -17.65 -0.01 -11.59
N LEU A 282 -17.89 -0.35 -12.86
CA LEU A 282 -18.64 -1.57 -13.21
C LEU A 282 -17.93 -2.82 -12.69
N ALA A 283 -16.60 -2.88 -12.82
CA ALA A 283 -15.83 -4.00 -12.29
C ALA A 283 -15.90 -4.09 -10.75
N ILE A 284 -15.84 -2.96 -10.03
CA ILE A 284 -16.08 -2.93 -8.57
C ILE A 284 -17.48 -3.45 -8.24
N PHE A 285 -18.47 -3.02 -9.01
CA PHE A 285 -19.86 -3.41 -8.83
C PHE A 285 -20.06 -4.93 -8.99
N HIS A 286 -19.37 -5.57 -9.93
CA HIS A 286 -19.42 -7.02 -10.13
C HIS A 286 -18.68 -7.82 -9.03
N GLU A 287 -17.74 -7.20 -8.32
CA GLU A 287 -16.97 -7.84 -7.24
C GLU A 287 -17.77 -7.97 -5.92
N ILE A 288 -18.86 -7.22 -5.77
CA ILE A 288 -19.62 -7.12 -4.51
C ILE A 288 -21.07 -7.60 -4.70
N PRO A 289 -21.65 -8.31 -3.71
CA PRO A 289 -23.08 -8.57 -3.69
C PRO A 289 -23.86 -7.25 -3.66
N HIS A 290 -24.80 -7.10 -4.57
CA HIS A 290 -25.60 -5.89 -4.74
C HIS A 290 -27.05 -6.25 -5.08
N SER A 291 -27.95 -5.30 -4.90
CA SER A 291 -29.33 -5.44 -5.39
C SER A 291 -29.42 -5.04 -6.86
N PRO A 292 -30.42 -5.52 -7.62
CA PRO A 292 -30.62 -5.12 -9.02
C PRO A 292 -30.73 -3.60 -9.22
N GLU A 293 -31.28 -2.88 -8.24
CA GLU A 293 -31.45 -1.43 -8.26
C GLU A 293 -30.11 -0.69 -8.15
N ALA A 294 -29.12 -1.27 -7.48
CA ALA A 294 -27.80 -0.67 -7.38
C ALA A 294 -27.10 -0.57 -8.75
N TYR A 295 -27.39 -1.51 -9.67
CA TYR A 295 -26.91 -1.41 -11.05
C TYR A 295 -27.51 -0.20 -11.77
N ASP A 296 -28.81 0.08 -11.57
CA ASP A 296 -29.48 1.21 -12.22
C ASP A 296 -28.89 2.55 -11.75
N SER A 297 -28.48 2.63 -10.47
CA SER A 297 -27.72 3.77 -9.95
C SER A 297 -26.35 3.91 -10.62
N VAL A 298 -25.63 2.79 -10.86
CA VAL A 298 -24.34 2.81 -11.57
C VAL A 298 -24.52 3.31 -13.01
N VAL A 299 -25.51 2.78 -13.74
CA VAL A 299 -25.82 3.25 -15.11
C VAL A 299 -26.16 4.74 -15.11
N SER A 300 -26.95 5.19 -14.13
CA SER A 300 -27.32 6.62 -14.00
C SER A 300 -26.10 7.52 -13.76
N ALA A 301 -25.19 7.11 -12.87
CA ALA A 301 -23.97 7.86 -12.60
C ALA A 301 -23.06 7.93 -13.84
N ILE A 302 -22.91 6.82 -14.59
CA ILE A 302 -22.11 6.80 -15.82
C ILE A 302 -22.75 7.69 -16.90
N ALA A 303 -24.07 7.67 -17.04
CA ALA A 303 -24.79 8.51 -17.99
C ALA A 303 -24.61 10.00 -17.67
N GLU A 304 -24.73 10.38 -16.40
CA GLU A 304 -24.53 11.76 -15.95
C GLU A 304 -23.07 12.21 -16.15
N TRP A 305 -22.09 11.36 -15.82
CA TRP A 305 -20.68 11.63 -16.08
C TRP A 305 -20.42 11.90 -17.57
N MET A 306 -20.88 11.01 -18.45
CA MET A 306 -20.68 11.15 -19.90
C MET A 306 -21.35 12.40 -20.48
N THR A 307 -22.46 12.82 -19.88
CA THR A 307 -23.18 14.04 -20.31
C THR A 307 -22.52 15.31 -19.79
N THR A 308 -21.95 15.27 -18.59
CA THR A 308 -21.41 16.46 -17.91
C THR A 308 -19.92 16.71 -18.19
N VAL A 309 -19.18 15.68 -18.62
CA VAL A 309 -17.74 15.76 -18.85
C VAL A 309 -17.40 15.54 -20.34
N PRO A 310 -16.99 16.61 -21.06
CA PRO A 310 -16.73 16.53 -22.50
C PRO A 310 -15.61 15.56 -22.91
N SER A 311 -14.70 15.23 -21.98
CA SER A 311 -13.60 14.30 -22.19
C SER A 311 -13.91 12.87 -21.75
N ALA A 312 -15.17 12.56 -21.40
CA ALA A 312 -15.55 11.22 -20.99
C ALA A 312 -15.29 10.21 -22.12
N VAL A 313 -14.67 9.09 -21.76
CA VAL A 313 -14.40 8.00 -22.69
C VAL A 313 -15.53 6.97 -22.57
N PRO A 314 -16.05 6.43 -23.69
CA PRO A 314 -17.02 5.35 -23.72
C PRO A 314 -16.53 4.07 -23.02
N VAL A 315 -17.47 3.29 -22.48
CA VAL A 315 -17.19 2.06 -21.71
C VAL A 315 -16.83 0.92 -22.65
N ARG A 316 -15.78 0.16 -22.34
CA ARG A 316 -15.36 -1.04 -23.10
C ARG A 316 -15.56 -2.35 -22.34
N THR A 317 -15.70 -2.30 -21.02
CA THR A 317 -15.81 -3.44 -20.10
C THR A 317 -14.65 -4.46 -20.17
N GLU A 318 -14.62 -5.39 -19.22
CA GLU A 318 -13.54 -6.38 -19.10
C GLU A 318 -13.61 -7.45 -20.21
N GLN A 319 -12.47 -7.74 -20.83
CA GLN A 319 -12.35 -8.88 -21.74
C GLN A 319 -12.26 -10.19 -20.95
N THR A 320 -13.20 -11.10 -21.18
CA THR A 320 -13.28 -12.40 -20.49
C THR A 320 -12.77 -13.56 -21.33
N GLY A 321 -12.64 -13.38 -22.65
CA GLY A 321 -12.17 -14.44 -23.53
C GLY A 321 -11.74 -13.94 -24.91
N GLY A 322 -11.11 -14.83 -25.66
CA GLY A 322 -10.82 -14.61 -27.06
C GLY A 322 -10.16 -15.82 -27.71
N ASP A 323 -10.53 -16.05 -28.96
CA ASP A 323 -10.00 -17.11 -29.80
C ASP A 323 -9.80 -16.61 -31.23
N ALA A 324 -8.88 -17.27 -31.93
CA ALA A 324 -8.62 -17.01 -33.33
C ALA A 324 -8.41 -18.33 -34.04
N HIS A 325 -9.09 -18.50 -35.18
CA HIS A 325 -9.02 -19.72 -35.97
C HIS A 325 -8.60 -19.40 -37.39
N GLY A 326 -7.65 -20.18 -37.90
CA GLY A 326 -7.20 -20.09 -39.28
C GLY A 326 -8.29 -20.59 -40.21
N HIS A 327 -8.56 -19.83 -41.25
CA HIS A 327 -9.44 -20.23 -42.34
C HIS A 327 -8.61 -20.44 -43.60
N GLU A 328 -8.60 -21.68 -44.11
CA GLU A 328 -8.04 -21.99 -45.42
C GLU A 328 -8.99 -21.45 -46.50
N GLY A 329 -8.77 -20.20 -46.91
CA GLY A 329 -9.61 -19.52 -47.90
C GLY A 329 -9.55 -20.18 -49.28
N TRP A 330 -10.64 -20.11 -50.03
CA TRP A 330 -10.66 -20.39 -51.47
C TRP A 330 -10.60 -19.07 -52.25
N GLY A 331 -9.60 -18.92 -53.12
CA GLY A 331 -9.43 -17.73 -53.97
C GLY A 331 -8.47 -16.68 -53.41
N ALA A 332 -8.92 -15.83 -52.47
CA ALA A 332 -8.20 -14.61 -52.05
C ALA A 332 -7.03 -14.84 -51.05
N GLY A 333 -6.86 -16.07 -50.55
CA GLY A 333 -5.79 -16.46 -49.63
C GLY A 333 -6.30 -16.89 -48.26
N ALA A 334 -5.40 -17.41 -47.43
CA ALA A 334 -5.72 -17.79 -46.05
C ALA A 334 -5.89 -16.54 -45.16
N GLY A 335 -6.74 -16.64 -44.14
CA GLY A 335 -7.00 -15.57 -43.17
C GLY A 335 -7.30 -16.10 -41.79
N THR A 336 -7.64 -15.19 -40.87
CA THR A 336 -8.04 -15.55 -39.50
C THR A 336 -9.34 -14.87 -39.15
N VAL A 337 -10.27 -15.67 -38.60
CA VAL A 337 -11.42 -15.14 -37.89
C VAL A 337 -11.04 -15.08 -36.41
N ALA A 338 -11.10 -13.88 -35.83
CA ALA A 338 -10.84 -13.66 -34.42
C ALA A 338 -12.14 -13.25 -33.73
N ARG A 339 -12.42 -13.85 -32.58
CA ARG A 339 -13.58 -13.56 -31.75
C ARG A 339 -13.10 -13.21 -30.36
N TYR A 340 -13.63 -12.13 -29.81
CA TYR A 340 -13.33 -11.63 -28.47
C TYR A 340 -14.63 -11.49 -27.68
N GLU A 341 -14.58 -11.91 -26.42
CA GLU A 341 -15.73 -11.86 -25.52
C GLU A 341 -15.45 -10.92 -24.37
N TYR A 342 -16.37 -10.01 -24.13
CA TYR A 342 -16.32 -9.02 -23.06
C TYR A 342 -17.53 -9.17 -22.15
N LEU A 343 -17.37 -8.85 -20.87
CA LEU A 343 -18.47 -8.89 -19.91
C LEU A 343 -19.45 -7.75 -20.20
N CYS A 344 -20.76 -8.02 -20.18
CA CYS A 344 -21.74 -6.93 -20.27
C CYS A 344 -21.67 -6.01 -19.03
N PRO A 345 -22.05 -4.71 -19.16
CA PRO A 345 -22.12 -3.80 -18.01
C PRO A 345 -22.92 -4.36 -16.82
N CYS A 346 -24.00 -5.10 -17.05
CA CYS A 346 -24.79 -5.71 -15.97
C CYS A 346 -24.14 -6.95 -15.33
N GLY A 347 -23.08 -7.52 -15.91
CA GLY A 347 -22.41 -8.73 -15.42
C GLY A 347 -23.03 -10.06 -15.87
N ASP A 348 -24.26 -10.08 -16.39
CA ASP A 348 -25.01 -11.32 -16.67
C ASP A 348 -24.90 -11.84 -18.11
N GLY A 349 -24.26 -11.09 -19.01
CA GLY A 349 -24.17 -11.41 -20.44
C GLY A 349 -22.83 -11.06 -21.05
N ARG A 350 -22.74 -11.13 -22.38
CA ARG A 350 -21.48 -10.90 -23.11
C ARG A 350 -21.64 -9.90 -24.24
N ILE A 351 -20.58 -9.20 -24.54
CA ILE A 351 -20.40 -8.46 -25.79
C ILE A 351 -19.44 -9.28 -26.63
N ILE A 352 -19.81 -9.52 -27.88
CA ILE A 352 -19.05 -10.34 -28.82
C ILE A 352 -18.50 -9.41 -29.90
N GLU A 353 -17.18 -9.37 -30.04
CA GLU A 353 -16.47 -8.69 -31.13
C GLU A 353 -15.87 -9.73 -32.07
N GLU A 354 -16.23 -9.71 -33.35
CA GLU A 354 -15.72 -10.62 -34.37
C GLU A 354 -14.98 -9.84 -35.46
N HIS A 355 -13.84 -10.39 -35.90
CA HIS A 355 -13.03 -9.86 -36.99
C HIS A 355 -12.78 -10.94 -38.03
N ASP A 356 -13.23 -10.70 -39.25
CA ASP A 356 -12.76 -11.45 -40.40
C ASP A 356 -11.54 -10.75 -41.02
N ASN A 357 -10.37 -11.38 -40.89
CA ASN A 357 -9.11 -10.90 -41.45
C ASN A 357 -8.71 -11.66 -42.73
N VAL A 358 -9.65 -12.31 -43.42
CA VAL A 358 -9.40 -12.93 -44.72
C VAL A 358 -9.09 -11.86 -45.78
N PRO A 359 -8.01 -11.98 -46.57
CA PRO A 359 -7.69 -10.99 -47.59
C PRO A 359 -8.87 -10.72 -48.53
N GLY A 360 -9.26 -9.44 -48.69
CA GLY A 360 -10.42 -9.03 -49.49
C GLY A 360 -11.77 -9.03 -48.75
N PHE A 361 -11.84 -9.64 -47.56
CA PHE A 361 -12.96 -9.56 -46.63
C PHE A 361 -12.48 -8.79 -45.39
N ARG A 362 -12.99 -7.59 -45.18
CA ARG A 362 -12.75 -6.84 -43.95
C ARG A 362 -14.08 -6.61 -43.30
N GLU A 363 -14.51 -7.58 -42.51
CA GLU A 363 -15.74 -7.51 -41.73
C GLU A 363 -15.38 -7.42 -40.24
N HIS A 364 -16.01 -6.46 -39.57
CA HIS A 364 -15.90 -6.25 -38.14
C HIS A 364 -17.32 -6.08 -37.63
N ASP A 365 -17.72 -6.96 -36.72
CA ASP A 365 -19.03 -6.92 -36.09
C ASP A 365 -18.87 -6.89 -34.57
N VAL A 366 -19.71 -6.10 -33.91
CA VAL A 366 -19.76 -6.03 -32.45
C VAL A 366 -21.21 -6.04 -32.02
N GLN A 367 -21.58 -6.97 -31.15
CA GLN A 367 -22.96 -7.16 -30.71
C GLN A 367 -23.07 -7.38 -29.20
N ILE A 368 -24.17 -6.88 -28.62
CA ILE A 368 -24.52 -7.09 -27.21
C ILE A 368 -25.41 -8.33 -27.12
N ASP A 369 -24.88 -9.40 -26.53
CA ASP A 369 -25.59 -10.65 -26.21
C ASP A 369 -26.08 -10.61 -24.75
N CYS A 370 -26.98 -9.66 -24.50
CA CYS A 370 -27.68 -9.46 -23.24
C CYS A 370 -28.89 -8.55 -23.49
N ASP A 371 -30.11 -9.04 -23.26
CA ASP A 371 -31.33 -8.27 -23.56
C ASP A 371 -31.43 -6.99 -22.72
N ARG A 372 -31.02 -7.04 -21.44
CA ARG A 372 -30.97 -5.86 -20.57
C ARG A 372 -29.99 -4.82 -21.10
N CYS A 373 -28.72 -5.21 -21.32
CA CYS A 373 -27.72 -4.26 -21.79
C CYS A 373 -28.00 -3.76 -23.21
N ARG A 374 -28.65 -4.55 -24.07
CA ARG A 374 -29.08 -4.10 -25.41
C ARG A 374 -30.14 -2.98 -25.35
N ALA A 375 -30.94 -2.94 -24.28
CA ALA A 375 -31.92 -1.89 -24.07
C ALA A 375 -31.31 -0.63 -23.43
N GLU A 376 -30.33 -0.80 -22.56
CA GLU A 376 -29.76 0.28 -21.74
C GLU A 376 -28.49 0.91 -22.32
N TRP A 377 -27.80 0.23 -23.24
CA TRP A 377 -26.52 0.67 -23.80
C TRP A 377 -26.54 0.65 -25.32
N ARG A 378 -25.79 1.58 -25.92
CA ARG A 378 -25.56 1.61 -27.36
C ARG A 378 -24.08 1.79 -27.67
N PHE A 379 -23.65 1.25 -28.81
CA PHE A 379 -22.32 1.52 -29.33
C PHE A 379 -22.20 2.98 -29.79
N VAL A 380 -21.06 3.59 -29.49
CA VAL A 380 -20.74 4.94 -29.94
C VAL A 380 -20.37 4.91 -31.42
N ASP A 381 -21.09 5.69 -32.23
CA ASP A 381 -20.90 5.77 -33.67
C ASP A 381 -19.53 6.36 -34.07
N GLY A 382 -19.08 6.02 -35.28
CA GLY A 382 -17.91 6.64 -35.91
C GLY A 382 -16.55 6.20 -35.35
N ARG A 383 -16.53 5.17 -34.49
CA ARG A 383 -15.30 4.60 -33.94
C ARG A 383 -14.65 3.58 -34.87
N GLY A 384 -13.34 3.41 -34.70
CA GLY A 384 -12.54 2.50 -35.53
C GLY A 384 -12.72 1.02 -35.17
N VAL A 385 -12.23 0.14 -36.04
CA VAL A 385 -12.11 -1.31 -35.76
C VAL A 385 -11.26 -1.50 -34.51
N ARG A 386 -11.76 -2.30 -33.55
CA ARG A 386 -11.17 -2.48 -32.21
C ARG A 386 -11.16 -1.25 -31.30
N ASP A 387 -11.87 -0.19 -31.65
CA ASP A 387 -12.02 1.01 -30.81
C ASP A 387 -13.48 1.24 -30.41
N TRP A 388 -14.32 0.20 -30.47
CA TRP A 388 -15.71 0.32 -30.03
C TRP A 388 -15.80 0.68 -28.54
N GLY A 389 -16.92 1.30 -28.17
CA GLY A 389 -17.25 1.58 -26.78
C GLY A 389 -18.74 1.88 -26.64
N LEU A 390 -19.24 1.82 -25.41
CA LEU A 390 -20.64 1.94 -25.05
C LEU A 390 -20.91 3.26 -24.32
N GLU A 391 -22.12 3.77 -24.53
CA GLU A 391 -22.70 4.81 -23.71
C GLU A 391 -24.13 4.41 -23.29
N PRO A 392 -24.59 4.82 -22.10
CA PRO A 392 -25.97 4.60 -21.68
C PRO A 392 -26.97 5.29 -22.62
N VAL A 393 -28.11 4.63 -22.88
CA VAL A 393 -29.22 5.20 -23.64
C VAL A 393 -29.99 6.17 -22.73
N ALA A 394 -30.05 7.45 -23.12
CA ALA A 394 -30.75 8.47 -22.33
C ALA A 394 -32.22 8.07 -22.07
N GLY A 395 -32.60 7.95 -20.79
CA GLY A 395 -33.97 7.63 -20.35
C GLY A 395 -34.29 6.15 -20.18
N SER A 396 -33.29 5.25 -20.20
CA SER A 396 -33.49 3.82 -19.91
C SER A 396 -33.63 3.49 -18.42
N THR A 397 -33.41 4.45 -17.52
CA THR A 397 -33.65 4.27 -16.09
C THR A 397 -35.15 4.24 -15.82
N THR A 398 -35.69 3.04 -15.60
CA THR A 398 -37.05 2.84 -15.13
C THR A 398 -37.23 3.47 -13.75
N ALA A 399 -38.31 4.24 -13.61
CA ALA A 399 -38.75 4.88 -12.37
C ALA A 399 -39.13 3.90 -11.25
#